data_AF-A0A969XXI0-F1
#
_entry.id   AF-A0A969XXI0-F1
#
_cell.length_a   1.000
_cell.length_b   1.000
_cell.length_c   1.000
_cell.angle_alpha   90.00
_cell.angle_beta   90.00
_cell.angle_gamma   90.00
#
_symmetry.space_group_name_H-M   'P 1'
#
loop_
_entity.id
_entity.type
_entity.pdbx_description
1 polymer ?
#
loop_
_entity_poly.entity_id
_entity_poly.type
_entity_poly.pdbx_seq_one_letter_code
_entity_poly.pdbx_strand_id
1 'polypeptide(L)'
;MKLYLGTTSVLGGQYRKHGIRPAGPTGEVWFSRSLPVARVRARQLSRQQRGRPAVAICQIDTGPTRRRTGEVRCRGPMVAVRQFVPPEAVCEIQCLDAADAPEGREPVVTAAEVFCYLDSPSPRVRMMGVMMLAGQDTAEALDWICTRLEDPDPRVRLAVAMALRRRGRDACDVLDGMGYDEDPRVRRAVQQAGGMVSAIV
;
A
#
# COMPACT_ATOMS: atom_id res chain seq x y z
N MET A 1 11.44 -12.62 -7.07
CA MET A 1 10.50 -11.76 -7.83
C MET A 1 11.07 -10.33 -7.90
N LYS A 2 10.85 -9.62 -9.01
CA LYS A 2 11.19 -8.19 -9.14
C LYS A 2 10.17 -7.31 -8.41
N LEU A 3 10.65 -6.48 -7.49
CA LEU A 3 9.86 -5.56 -6.67
C LEU A 3 10.48 -4.16 -6.69
N TYR A 4 9.69 -3.15 -6.41
CA TYR A 4 10.06 -1.74 -6.53
C TYR A 4 9.81 -0.99 -5.22
N LEU A 5 10.80 -0.26 -4.72
CA LEU A 5 10.68 0.58 -3.53
C LEU A 5 10.89 2.05 -3.92
N GLY A 6 9.86 2.87 -3.71
CA GLY A 6 10.00 4.32 -3.83
C GLY A 6 10.91 4.88 -2.74
N THR A 7 11.94 5.61 -3.13
CA THR A 7 13.00 6.13 -2.25
C THR A 7 13.50 7.49 -2.76
N THR A 8 14.58 8.00 -2.17
CA THR A 8 15.38 9.12 -2.72
C THR A 8 16.71 8.59 -3.26
N SER A 9 17.39 9.36 -4.10
CA SER A 9 18.70 8.97 -4.66
C SER A 9 19.73 8.65 -3.57
N VAL A 10 19.78 9.50 -2.53
CA VAL A 10 20.70 9.34 -1.39
C VAL A 10 20.37 8.06 -0.60
N LEU A 11 19.10 7.90 -0.22
CA LEU A 11 18.67 6.76 0.59
C LEU A 11 18.75 5.43 -0.18
N GLY A 12 18.41 5.46 -1.48
CA GLY A 12 18.61 4.32 -2.38
C GLY A 12 20.08 3.91 -2.49
N GLY A 13 21.01 4.88 -2.54
CA GLY A 13 22.44 4.60 -2.48
C GLY A 13 22.87 3.91 -1.17
N GLN A 14 22.27 4.30 -0.04
CA GLN A 14 22.52 3.63 1.25
C GLN A 14 21.96 2.20 1.27
N TYR A 15 20.77 1.96 0.72
CA TYR A 15 20.19 0.62 0.61
C TYR A 15 21.07 -0.33 -0.19
N ARG A 16 21.68 0.15 -1.28
CA ARG A 16 22.60 -0.67 -2.08
C ARG A 16 23.91 -1.00 -1.36
N LYS A 17 24.33 -0.18 -0.39
CA LYS A 17 25.55 -0.41 0.40
C LYS A 17 25.32 -1.28 1.64
N HIS A 18 24.18 -1.12 2.31
CA HIS A 18 23.96 -1.66 3.65
C HIS A 18 22.72 -2.56 3.76
N GLY A 19 21.97 -2.72 2.67
CA GLY A 19 20.68 -3.39 2.68
C GLY A 19 19.59 -2.50 3.28
N ILE A 20 18.39 -3.06 3.38
CA ILE A 20 17.21 -2.38 3.89
C ILE A 20 16.76 -3.09 5.16
N ARG A 21 16.75 -2.35 6.26
CA ARG A 21 16.21 -2.83 7.53
C ARG A 21 14.76 -2.35 7.67
N PRO A 22 13.80 -3.27 7.88
CA PRO A 22 12.46 -2.90 8.31
C PRO A 22 12.51 -2.02 9.54
N ALA A 23 11.79 -0.90 9.50
CA ALA A 23 11.83 0.13 10.52
C ALA A 23 10.42 0.68 10.76
N GLY A 24 10.24 1.36 11.89
CA GLY A 24 8.95 1.92 12.30
C GLY A 24 8.06 0.92 13.05
N PRO A 25 6.85 1.35 13.44
CA PRO A 25 6.01 0.64 14.41
C PRO A 25 5.51 -0.73 13.92
N THR A 26 5.42 -0.95 12.61
CA THR A 26 4.99 -2.23 12.04
C THR A 26 6.16 -3.22 11.84
N GLY A 27 7.40 -2.72 11.86
CA GLY A 27 8.60 -3.49 11.54
C GLY A 27 8.61 -4.01 10.10
N GLU A 28 8.17 -3.20 9.13
CA GLU A 28 8.02 -3.64 7.73
C GLU A 28 8.61 -2.63 6.75
N VAL A 29 9.14 -3.13 5.63
CA VAL A 29 9.39 -2.33 4.43
C VAL A 29 8.39 -2.70 3.36
N TRP A 30 7.78 -1.67 2.76
CA TRP A 30 6.73 -1.81 1.77
C TRP A 30 7.27 -1.64 0.36
N PHE A 31 7.27 -2.72 -0.40
CA PHE A 31 7.59 -2.76 -1.82
C PHE A 31 6.32 -2.78 -2.67
N SER A 32 6.43 -2.42 -3.94
CA SER A 32 5.37 -2.50 -4.95
C SER A 32 5.77 -3.47 -6.07
N ARG A 33 4.79 -4.15 -6.67
CA ARG A 33 4.93 -4.91 -7.93
C ARG A 33 4.78 -4.01 -9.16
N SER A 34 4.23 -2.81 -8.98
CA SER A 34 3.99 -1.82 -10.02
C SER A 34 5.03 -0.71 -9.96
N LEU A 35 5.82 -0.57 -11.03
CA LEU A 35 6.80 0.51 -11.19
C LEU A 35 6.15 1.91 -11.17
N PRO A 36 5.03 2.18 -11.89
CA PRO A 36 4.32 3.45 -11.78
C PRO A 36 4.02 3.84 -10.33
N VAL A 37 3.56 2.89 -9.52
CA VAL A 37 3.23 3.17 -8.11
C VAL A 37 4.48 3.46 -7.29
N ALA A 38 5.57 2.73 -7.50
CA ALA A 38 6.82 3.02 -6.83
C ALA A 38 7.40 4.39 -7.21
N ARG A 39 7.20 4.85 -8.46
CA ARG A 39 7.59 6.20 -8.90
C ARG A 39 6.81 7.29 -8.18
N VAL A 40 5.51 7.09 -8.04
CA VAL A 40 4.66 8.02 -7.28
C VAL A 40 5.09 8.08 -5.81
N ARG A 41 5.33 6.93 -5.17
CA ARG A 41 5.91 6.86 -3.81
C ARG A 41 7.23 7.61 -3.69
N ALA A 42 8.13 7.42 -4.66
CA ALA A 42 9.43 8.07 -4.67
C ALA A 42 9.28 9.60 -4.66
N ARG A 43 8.42 10.16 -5.52
CA ARG A 43 8.12 11.60 -5.57
C ARG A 43 7.52 12.12 -4.27
N GLN A 44 6.61 11.36 -3.67
CA GLN A 44 6.00 11.77 -2.40
C GLN A 44 7.03 11.77 -1.27
N LEU A 45 7.84 10.72 -1.16
CA LEU A 45 8.90 10.63 -0.17
C LEU A 45 9.93 11.75 -0.36
N SER A 46 10.28 12.05 -1.61
CA SER A 46 11.27 13.07 -1.94
C SER A 46 10.79 14.48 -1.59
N ARG A 47 9.48 14.76 -1.71
CA ARG A 47 8.86 16.01 -1.22
C ARG A 47 8.96 16.13 0.30
N GLN A 48 8.76 15.02 1.03
CA GLN A 48 8.82 15.00 2.49
C GLN A 48 10.26 15.10 3.02
N GLN A 49 11.19 14.38 2.41
CA GLN A 49 12.59 14.28 2.86
C GLN A 49 13.56 15.22 2.12
N ARG A 50 13.04 16.09 1.23
CA ARG A 50 13.81 17.03 0.38
C ARG A 50 14.98 16.36 -0.35
N GLY A 51 14.68 15.44 -1.26
CA GLY A 51 15.68 14.75 -2.08
C GLY A 51 15.27 14.59 -3.55
N ARG A 52 16.17 14.06 -4.39
CA ARG A 52 15.82 13.63 -5.75
C ARG A 52 15.07 12.30 -5.65
N PRO A 53 13.86 12.16 -6.24
CA PRO A 53 13.12 10.91 -6.20
C PRO A 53 13.85 9.80 -6.96
N ALA A 54 13.83 8.59 -6.41
CA ALA A 54 14.40 7.41 -7.05
C ALA A 54 13.59 6.15 -6.72
N VAL A 55 13.67 5.13 -7.57
CA VAL A 55 13.08 3.82 -7.32
C VAL A 55 14.21 2.80 -7.17
N ALA A 56 14.24 2.10 -6.04
CA ALA A 56 15.10 0.95 -5.86
C ALA A 56 14.41 -0.30 -6.43
N ILE A 57 15.06 -0.96 -7.38
CA ILE A 57 14.60 -2.20 -7.99
C ILE A 57 15.26 -3.35 -7.26
N CYS A 58 14.45 -4.24 -6.70
CA CYS A 58 14.90 -5.32 -5.83
C CYS A 58 14.46 -6.69 -6.32
N GLN A 59 15.34 -7.69 -6.18
CA GLN A 59 15.06 -9.10 -6.45
C GLN A 59 14.88 -9.82 -5.12
N ILE A 60 13.62 -10.00 -4.70
CA ILE A 60 13.30 -10.57 -3.39
C ILE A 60 12.54 -11.88 -3.57
N ASP A 61 12.95 -12.92 -2.84
CA ASP A 61 12.19 -14.15 -2.73
C ASP A 61 10.92 -13.91 -1.89
N THR A 62 9.77 -14.21 -2.49
CA THR A 62 8.44 -14.07 -1.86
C THR A 62 7.67 -15.39 -1.90
N GLY A 63 8.41 -16.49 -1.96
CA GLY A 63 7.89 -17.85 -2.06
C GLY A 63 6.94 -18.23 -0.91
N PRO A 64 6.22 -19.36 -1.08
CA PRO A 64 5.16 -19.77 -0.16
C PRO A 64 5.65 -19.95 1.28
N THR A 65 6.88 -20.42 1.49
CA THR A 65 7.48 -20.59 2.83
C THR A 65 7.51 -19.28 3.61
N ARG A 66 7.98 -18.19 2.99
CA ARG A 66 8.09 -16.87 3.63
C ARG A 66 6.73 -16.23 3.91
N ARG A 67 5.73 -16.55 3.09
CA ARG A 67 4.34 -16.14 3.33
C ARG A 67 3.75 -16.87 4.52
N ARG A 68 4.01 -18.18 4.64
CA ARG A 68 3.56 -19.00 5.76
C ARG A 68 4.21 -18.60 7.09
N THR A 69 5.47 -18.19 7.08
CA THR A 69 6.16 -17.66 8.27
C THR A 69 5.80 -16.21 8.59
N GLY A 70 5.07 -15.52 7.71
CA GLY A 70 4.66 -14.12 7.90
C GLY A 70 5.75 -13.09 7.62
N GLU A 71 6.92 -13.52 7.11
CA GLU A 71 8.02 -12.63 6.71
C GLU A 71 7.66 -11.75 5.51
N VAL A 72 6.78 -12.26 4.65
CA VAL A 72 6.26 -11.55 3.48
C VAL A 72 4.75 -11.54 3.52
N ARG A 73 4.16 -10.34 3.51
CA ARG A 73 2.71 -10.15 3.40
C ARG A 73 2.40 -9.44 2.08
N CYS A 74 1.44 -9.97 1.33
CA CYS A 74 1.04 -9.39 0.06
C CYS A 74 -0.37 -8.83 0.19
N ARG A 75 -0.56 -7.58 -0.24
CA ARG A 75 -1.86 -6.91 -0.29
C ARG A 75 -1.95 -6.22 -1.63
N GLY A 76 -2.65 -6.84 -2.58
CA GLY A 76 -2.69 -6.42 -3.97
C GLY A 76 -1.29 -6.21 -4.59
N PRO A 77 -0.99 -5.03 -5.14
CA PRO A 77 0.33 -4.72 -5.70
C PRO A 77 1.41 -4.47 -4.64
N MET A 78 1.07 -4.37 -3.36
CA MET A 78 2.04 -4.16 -2.30
C MET A 78 2.55 -5.46 -1.70
N VAL A 79 3.83 -5.44 -1.35
CA VAL A 79 4.53 -6.53 -0.69
C VAL A 79 5.26 -5.95 0.53
N ALA A 80 4.75 -6.25 1.72
CA ALA A 80 5.42 -5.95 2.97
C ALA A 80 6.47 -7.03 3.25
N VAL A 81 7.68 -6.63 3.59
CA VAL A 81 8.77 -7.51 3.99
C VAL A 81 9.19 -7.12 5.41
N ARG A 82 9.11 -8.08 6.35
CA ARG A 82 9.40 -7.86 7.78
C ARG A 82 10.81 -8.24 8.19
N GLN A 83 11.58 -8.78 7.26
CA GLN A 83 12.97 -9.18 7.45
C GLN A 83 13.94 -8.20 6.79
N PHE A 84 15.20 -8.30 7.19
CA PHE A 84 16.29 -7.63 6.50
C PHE A 84 16.32 -8.01 5.01
N VAL A 85 16.40 -7.00 4.14
CA VAL A 85 16.62 -7.18 2.71
C VAL A 85 18.09 -6.89 2.44
N PRO A 86 18.88 -7.89 2.01
CA PRO A 86 20.31 -7.71 1.93
C PRO A 86 20.70 -6.83 0.72
N PRO A 87 21.88 -6.17 0.74
CA PRO A 87 22.29 -5.23 -0.29
C PRO A 87 22.26 -5.83 -1.72
N GLU A 88 22.63 -7.11 -1.86
CA GLU A 88 22.63 -7.84 -3.13
C GLU A 88 21.22 -8.04 -3.72
N ALA A 89 20.17 -7.94 -2.88
CA ALA A 89 18.80 -7.94 -3.38
C ALA A 89 18.42 -6.61 -4.03
N VAL A 90 19.20 -5.52 -3.86
CA VAL A 90 18.95 -4.21 -4.47
C VAL A 90 19.74 -4.10 -5.77
N CYS A 91 19.13 -4.55 -6.88
CA CYS A 91 19.78 -4.66 -8.18
C CYS A 91 20.14 -3.28 -8.79
N GLU A 92 19.22 -2.32 -8.69
CA GLU A 92 19.32 -1.04 -9.41
C GLU A 92 18.66 0.10 -8.63
N ILE A 93 19.20 1.31 -8.75
CA ILE A 93 18.57 2.55 -8.27
C ILE A 93 18.31 3.44 -9.48
N GLN A 94 17.04 3.59 -9.86
CA GLN A 94 16.61 4.45 -10.95
C GLN A 94 16.25 5.83 -10.39
N CYS A 95 17.06 6.86 -10.67
CA CYS A 95 16.68 8.24 -10.36
C CYS A 95 15.58 8.71 -11.33
N LEU A 96 14.60 9.44 -10.83
CA LEU A 96 13.54 10.03 -11.66
C LEU A 96 13.87 11.49 -11.92
N ASP A 97 13.64 11.93 -13.16
CA ASP A 97 13.80 13.31 -13.54
C ASP A 97 12.51 14.11 -13.33
N ALA A 98 12.66 15.42 -13.19
CA ALA A 98 11.51 16.33 -13.05
C ALA A 98 10.59 16.26 -14.29
N ALA A 99 11.17 16.01 -15.48
CA ALA A 99 10.46 15.85 -16.75
C ALA A 99 9.71 14.52 -16.89
N ASP A 100 9.99 13.51 -16.05
CA ASP A 100 9.20 12.26 -16.05
C ASP A 100 7.81 12.42 -15.41
N ALA A 101 7.46 13.64 -14.96
CA ALA A 101 6.10 13.93 -14.51
C ALA A 101 5.13 13.66 -15.69
N PRO A 102 3.99 13.00 -15.47
CA PRO A 102 3.03 12.81 -16.55
C PRO A 102 2.60 14.19 -17.05
N GLU A 103 3.12 14.60 -18.20
CA GLU A 103 2.74 15.85 -18.86
C GLU A 103 1.26 15.75 -19.27
N GLY A 104 0.47 16.73 -18.84
CA GLY A 104 -0.63 17.26 -19.66
C GLY A 104 -1.86 16.37 -19.91
N ARG A 105 -2.29 15.52 -18.97
CA ARG A 105 -3.69 15.06 -18.95
C ARG A 105 -4.44 15.73 -17.80
N GLU A 106 -5.65 16.23 -18.09
CA GLU A 106 -6.63 16.68 -17.08
C GLU A 106 -6.64 15.72 -15.88
N PRO A 107 -6.91 16.18 -14.64
CA PRO A 107 -6.72 15.40 -13.41
C PRO A 107 -7.76 14.28 -13.31
N VAL A 108 -7.63 13.26 -14.13
CA VAL A 108 -8.10 11.91 -13.82
C VAL A 108 -7.13 11.46 -12.75
N VAL A 109 -7.54 11.56 -11.48
CA VAL A 109 -6.73 11.02 -10.38
C VAL A 109 -6.51 9.54 -10.67
N THR A 110 -5.32 9.22 -11.15
CA THR A 110 -4.99 7.85 -11.53
C THR A 110 -4.97 7.00 -10.26
N ALA A 111 -5.28 5.71 -10.34
CA ALA A 111 -5.17 4.81 -9.18
C ALA A 111 -3.79 4.93 -8.48
N ALA A 112 -2.74 5.20 -9.27
CA ALA A 112 -1.38 5.47 -8.80
C ALA A 112 -1.24 6.79 -8.02
N GLU A 113 -2.00 7.85 -8.32
CA GLU A 113 -1.98 9.12 -7.57
C GLU A 113 -2.80 9.03 -6.28
N VAL A 114 -3.92 8.30 -6.31
CA VAL A 114 -4.68 7.99 -5.08
C VAL A 114 -3.79 7.26 -4.06
N PHE A 115 -2.79 6.52 -4.54
CA PHE A 115 -1.82 5.85 -3.70
C PHE A 115 -1.01 6.78 -2.77
N CYS A 116 -0.68 8.00 -3.23
CA CYS A 116 0.04 8.97 -2.39
C CYS A 116 -0.67 9.23 -1.06
N TYR A 117 -2.00 9.22 -1.11
CA TYR A 117 -2.83 9.51 0.04
C TYR A 117 -2.73 8.36 1.06
N LEU A 118 -2.69 7.11 0.59
CA LEU A 118 -2.64 5.92 1.43
C LEU A 118 -1.39 5.80 2.30
N ASP A 119 -0.26 6.41 1.94
CA ASP A 119 0.98 6.38 2.73
C ASP A 119 1.25 7.68 3.50
N SER A 120 0.29 8.60 3.50
CA SER A 120 0.47 9.84 4.23
C SER A 120 0.68 9.58 5.74
N PRO A 121 1.60 10.29 6.41
CA PRO A 121 1.69 10.23 7.88
C PRO A 121 0.38 10.68 8.54
N SER A 122 -0.41 11.53 7.85
CA SER A 122 -1.71 11.96 8.34
C SER A 122 -2.79 10.91 8.10
N PRO A 123 -3.42 10.35 9.16
CA PRO A 123 -4.49 9.37 9.02
C PRO A 123 -5.71 9.92 8.27
N ARG A 124 -5.98 11.24 8.38
CA ARG A 124 -7.06 11.90 7.64
C ARG A 124 -6.83 11.83 6.12
N VAL A 125 -5.57 11.97 5.70
CA VAL A 125 -5.18 11.90 4.30
C VAL A 125 -5.23 10.45 3.80
N ARG A 126 -4.79 9.48 4.61
CA ARG A 126 -4.94 8.05 4.29
C ARG A 126 -6.39 7.65 4.10
N MET A 127 -7.25 8.07 5.02
CA MET A 127 -8.70 7.88 4.94
C MET A 127 -9.29 8.45 3.66
N MET A 128 -8.88 9.66 3.26
CA MET A 128 -9.30 10.27 1.98
C MET A 128 -8.90 9.39 0.79
N GLY A 129 -7.68 8.86 0.78
CA GLY A 129 -7.22 7.94 -0.26
C GLY A 129 -8.10 6.69 -0.37
N VAL A 130 -8.45 6.09 0.76
CA VAL A 130 -9.37 4.92 0.80
C VAL A 130 -10.74 5.29 0.21
N MET A 131 -11.29 6.45 0.58
CA MET A 131 -12.59 6.91 0.08
C MET A 131 -12.57 7.25 -1.43
N MET A 132 -11.47 7.79 -1.94
CA MET A 132 -11.28 8.04 -3.36
C MET A 132 -11.23 6.73 -4.15
N LEU A 133 -10.50 5.72 -3.67
CA LEU A 133 -10.48 4.38 -4.27
C LEU A 133 -11.84 3.68 -4.20
N ALA A 134 -12.62 3.95 -3.14
CA ALA A 134 -13.97 3.39 -3.01
C ALA A 134 -14.92 3.88 -4.13
N GLY A 135 -14.62 5.01 -4.77
CA GLY A 135 -15.35 5.51 -5.93
C GLY A 135 -14.93 4.88 -7.27
N GLN A 136 -13.85 4.09 -7.30
CA GLN A 136 -13.30 3.50 -8.52
C GLN A 136 -13.62 2.01 -8.60
N ASP A 137 -14.53 1.57 -9.48
CA ASP A 137 -14.91 0.16 -9.57
C ASP A 137 -13.92 -0.69 -10.39
N THR A 138 -12.69 -0.79 -9.90
CA THR A 138 -11.63 -1.62 -10.50
C THR A 138 -11.07 -2.60 -9.48
N ALA A 139 -10.62 -3.77 -9.96
CA ALA A 139 -9.94 -4.76 -9.12
C ALA A 139 -8.68 -4.17 -8.47
N GLU A 140 -7.95 -3.30 -9.17
CA GLU A 140 -6.79 -2.60 -8.64
C GLU A 140 -7.15 -1.71 -7.43
N ALA A 141 -8.25 -0.96 -7.51
CA ALA A 141 -8.68 -0.12 -6.39
C ALA A 141 -9.10 -0.95 -5.16
N LEU A 142 -9.69 -2.13 -5.35
CA LEU A 142 -10.00 -3.07 -4.28
C LEU A 142 -8.72 -3.57 -3.59
N ASP A 143 -7.76 -4.02 -4.38
CA ASP A 143 -6.43 -4.43 -3.95
C ASP A 143 -5.74 -3.37 -3.08
N TRP A 144 -5.85 -2.10 -3.49
CA TRP A 144 -5.30 -0.96 -2.76
C TRP A 144 -6.02 -0.68 -1.45
N ILE A 145 -7.35 -0.73 -1.43
CA ILE A 145 -8.16 -0.60 -0.21
C ILE A 145 -7.75 -1.68 0.81
N CYS A 146 -7.57 -2.92 0.36
CA CYS A 146 -7.15 -4.05 1.19
C CYS A 146 -5.77 -3.82 1.84
N THR A 147 -4.88 -2.99 1.26
CA THR A 147 -3.59 -2.67 1.89
C THR A 147 -3.71 -1.97 3.24
N ARG A 148 -4.87 -1.37 3.55
CA ARG A 148 -5.12 -0.56 4.75
C ARG A 148 -6.02 -1.25 5.80
N LEU A 149 -6.28 -2.55 5.66
CA LEU A 149 -7.09 -3.33 6.62
C LEU A 149 -6.58 -3.23 8.07
N GLU A 150 -5.27 -3.18 8.25
CA GLU A 150 -4.60 -3.08 9.55
C GLU A 150 -3.98 -1.69 9.76
N ASP A 151 -4.56 -0.63 9.18
CA ASP A 151 -4.05 0.72 9.44
C ASP A 151 -4.05 1.01 10.95
N PRO A 152 -2.99 1.61 11.52
CA PRO A 152 -2.95 1.90 12.95
C PRO A 152 -4.07 2.85 13.40
N ASP A 153 -4.58 3.72 12.51
CA ASP A 153 -5.68 4.61 12.86
C ASP A 153 -7.03 3.94 12.56
N PRO A 154 -7.92 3.78 13.57
CA PRO A 154 -9.20 3.11 13.39
C PRO A 154 -10.14 3.83 12.42
N ARG A 155 -9.96 5.14 12.16
CA ARG A 155 -10.76 5.88 11.16
C ARG A 155 -10.42 5.43 9.74
N VAL A 156 -9.15 5.07 9.49
CA VAL A 156 -8.73 4.54 8.20
C VAL A 156 -9.28 3.12 8.03
N ARG A 157 -9.19 2.27 9.06
CA ARG A 157 -9.81 0.93 9.05
C ARG A 157 -11.32 0.99 8.84
N LEU A 158 -12.00 1.94 9.48
CA LEU A 158 -13.44 2.16 9.27
C LEU A 158 -13.76 2.53 7.81
N ALA A 159 -12.97 3.41 7.20
CA ALA A 159 -13.13 3.74 5.79
C ALA A 159 -12.91 2.53 4.87
N VAL A 160 -11.98 1.64 5.22
CA VAL A 160 -11.76 0.38 4.50
C VAL A 160 -13.01 -0.51 4.60
N ALA A 161 -13.54 -0.73 5.82
CA ALA A 161 -14.75 -1.53 6.00
C ALA A 161 -15.95 -0.95 5.22
N MET A 162 -16.12 0.38 5.22
CA MET A 162 -17.17 1.05 4.44
C MET A 162 -16.96 0.91 2.93
N ALA A 163 -15.72 1.03 2.45
CA ALA A 163 -15.38 0.91 1.04
C ALA A 163 -15.61 -0.52 0.53
N LEU A 164 -15.20 -1.52 1.31
CA LEU A 164 -15.42 -2.94 1.05
C LEU A 164 -16.91 -3.30 1.05
N ARG A 165 -17.69 -2.78 2.01
CA ARG A 165 -19.16 -2.95 2.01
C ARG A 165 -19.81 -2.45 0.74
N ARG A 166 -19.39 -1.30 0.21
CA ARG A 166 -19.93 -0.73 -1.04
C ARG A 166 -19.66 -1.61 -2.27
N ARG A 167 -18.64 -2.48 -2.21
CA ARG A 167 -18.26 -3.39 -3.32
C ARG A 167 -19.07 -4.69 -3.34
N GLY A 168 -19.70 -5.08 -2.22
CA GLY A 168 -20.54 -6.27 -2.16
C GLY A 168 -19.76 -7.58 -1.98
N ARG A 169 -20.22 -8.66 -2.64
CA ARG A 169 -19.91 -10.07 -2.33
C ARG A 169 -18.42 -10.43 -2.38
N ASP A 170 -17.63 -9.76 -3.23
CA ASP A 170 -16.19 -10.01 -3.40
C ASP A 170 -15.35 -9.59 -2.18
N ALA A 171 -15.93 -8.80 -1.26
CA ALA A 171 -15.24 -8.32 -0.08
C ALA A 171 -15.52 -9.16 1.19
N CYS A 172 -16.42 -10.15 1.14
CA CYS A 172 -16.84 -10.92 2.31
C CYS A 172 -15.66 -11.65 2.98
N ASP A 173 -14.83 -12.35 2.20
CA ASP A 173 -13.67 -13.10 2.72
C ASP A 173 -12.60 -12.18 3.33
N VAL A 174 -12.55 -10.92 2.91
CA VAL A 174 -11.59 -9.91 3.39
C VAL A 174 -12.08 -9.24 4.69
N LEU A 175 -13.40 -9.19 4.89
CA LEU A 175 -14.05 -8.53 6.02
C LEU A 175 -14.07 -9.37 7.31
N ASP A 176 -13.91 -10.69 7.22
CA ASP A 176 -13.97 -11.61 8.37
C ASP A 176 -12.97 -11.24 9.48
N GLY A 177 -11.75 -10.85 9.11
CA GLY A 177 -10.73 -10.42 10.09
C GLY A 177 -11.09 -9.10 10.80
N MET A 178 -11.85 -8.23 10.16
CA MET A 178 -12.25 -6.93 10.72
C MET A 178 -13.44 -7.05 11.68
N GLY A 179 -14.15 -8.18 11.68
CA GLY A 179 -15.23 -8.45 12.65
C GLY A 179 -14.75 -8.45 14.11
N TYR A 180 -13.45 -8.67 14.32
CA TYR A 180 -12.79 -8.68 15.62
C TYR A 180 -11.95 -7.42 15.89
N ASP A 181 -12.08 -6.37 15.08
CA ASP A 181 -11.33 -5.12 15.26
C ASP A 181 -11.53 -4.53 16.66
N GLU A 182 -10.49 -3.95 17.25
CA GLU A 182 -10.54 -3.31 18.57
C GLU A 182 -11.55 -2.16 18.61
N ASP A 183 -11.71 -1.41 17.51
CA ASP A 183 -12.65 -0.29 17.44
C ASP A 183 -14.08 -0.79 17.17
N PRO A 184 -15.04 -0.52 18.08
CA PRO A 184 -16.42 -0.99 17.94
C PRO A 184 -17.13 -0.44 16.69
N ARG A 185 -16.71 0.72 16.15
CA ARG A 185 -17.28 1.28 14.92
C ARG A 185 -16.88 0.46 13.71
N VAL A 186 -15.64 -0.04 13.70
CA VAL A 186 -15.16 -0.93 12.63
C VAL A 186 -15.94 -2.24 12.67
N ARG A 187 -16.08 -2.87 13.85
CA ARG A 187 -16.89 -4.10 14.01
C ARG A 187 -18.33 -3.92 13.52
N ARG A 188 -18.99 -2.81 13.88
CA ARG A 188 -20.36 -2.50 13.43
C ARG A 188 -20.45 -2.33 11.92
N ALA A 189 -19.48 -1.65 11.29
CA ALA A 189 -19.46 -1.46 9.84
C ALA A 189 -19.35 -2.79 9.08
N VAL A 190 -18.58 -3.75 9.62
CA VAL A 190 -18.44 -5.11 9.08
C VAL A 190 -19.74 -5.92 9.24
N GLN A 191 -20.35 -5.89 10.42
CA GLN A 191 -21.62 -6.60 10.67
C GLN A 191 -22.75 -6.11 9.75
N GLN A 192 -22.81 -4.80 9.50
CA GLN A 192 -23.76 -4.21 8.56
C GLN A 192 -23.50 -4.63 7.10
N ALA A 193 -22.27 -5.01 6.75
CA ALA A 193 -21.96 -5.58 5.45
C ALA A 193 -22.48 -7.02 5.31
N GLY A 194 -22.32 -7.85 6.34
CA GLY A 194 -22.82 -9.23 6.37
C GLY A 194 -24.35 -9.34 6.38
N GLY A 195 -25.03 -8.41 7.06
CA GLY A 195 -26.50 -8.37 7.10
C GLY A 195 -27.17 -8.12 5.74
N MET A 196 -26.49 -7.45 4.80
CA MET A 196 -27.01 -7.26 3.43
C MET A 196 -26.98 -8.54 2.59
N VAL A 197 -26.14 -9.52 2.93
CA VAL A 197 -26.03 -10.80 2.19
C VAL A 197 -27.14 -11.78 2.62
N SER A 198 -27.56 -11.74 3.88
CA SER A 198 -28.67 -12.56 4.39
C SER A 198 -30.06 -12.12 3.90
N ALA A 199 -30.18 -10.93 3.30
CA ALA A 199 -31.45 -10.39 2.79
C ALA A 199 -31.70 -10.68 1.29
N ILE A 200 -30.76 -11.37 0.62
CA ILE A 200 -30.80 -11.65 -0.84
C ILE A 200 -30.74 -13.17 -1.12
N VAL A 201 -30.91 -14.02 -0.11
CA VAL A 201 -31.09 -15.48 -0.25
C VAL A 201 -32.41 -15.85 0.40
#